data_AF-A0A837ISC0-F1
#
_entry.id   AF-A0A837ISC0-F1
#
_cell.length_a   1.000
_cell.length_b   1.000
_cell.length_c   1.000
_cell.angle_alpha   90.00
_cell.angle_beta   90.00
_cell.angle_gamma   90.00
#
_symmetry.space_group_name_H-M   'P 1'
#
loop_
_entity.id
_entity.type
_entity.pdbx_description
1 polymer ?
#
loop_
_entity_poly.entity_id
_entity_poly.type
_entity_poly.pdbx_seq_one_letter_code
_entity_poly.pdbx_strand_id
1 'polypeptide(L)' 'MLDGLPLFEDITAFQMMVQDYIHFFNYERVSLKTKGMTPVEYRNHAMTA' A
#
# COMPACT_ATOMS: atom_id res chain seq x y z
N MET A 1 -9.83 0.56 -24.78
CA MET A 1 -10.02 0.97 -23.36
C MET A 1 -9.27 -0.04 -22.52
N LEU A 2 -8.46 0.41 -21.55
CA LEU A 2 -7.69 -0.49 -20.68
C LEU A 2 -8.56 -0.98 -19.51
N ASP A 3 -9.24 -2.10 -19.72
CA ASP A 3 -9.66 -3.13 -18.74
C ASP A 3 -9.70 -2.76 -17.24
N GLY A 4 -10.51 -1.77 -16.86
CA GLY A 4 -10.88 -1.52 -15.46
C GLY A 4 -9.83 -0.82 -14.59
N LEU A 5 -8.77 -0.27 -15.17
CA LEU A 5 -7.86 0.62 -14.45
C LEU A 5 -8.42 2.06 -14.45
N PRO A 6 -8.18 2.86 -13.39
CA PRO A 6 -8.49 4.28 -13.43
C PRO A 6 -7.80 4.90 -14.64
N LEU A 7 -8.56 5.61 -15.48
CA LEU A 7 -7.95 6.47 -16.49
C LEU A 7 -7.32 7.63 -15.74
N PHE A 8 -6.00 7.72 -15.78
CA PHE A 8 -5.25 8.84 -15.21
C PHE A 8 -5.21 9.98 -16.23
N GLU A 9 -5.46 11.20 -15.77
CA GLU A 9 -5.47 12.40 -16.63
C GLU A 9 -4.06 12.69 -17.19
N ASP A 10 -3.04 12.48 -16.37
CA ASP A 10 -1.64 12.64 -16.75
C ASP A 10 -0.70 11.74 -15.92
N ILE A 11 0.60 11.81 -16.22
CA ILE A 11 1.63 11.05 -15.52
C ILE A 11 1.78 11.45 -14.04
N THR A 12 1.46 12.70 -13.70
CA THR A 12 1.53 13.21 -12.33
C THR A 12 0.44 12.58 -11.47
N ALA A 13 -0.79 12.53 -11.96
CA ALA A 13 -1.91 11.87 -11.31
C ALA A 13 -1.64 10.38 -11.07
N PHE A 14 -1.02 9.71 -12.05
CA PHE A 14 -0.58 8.32 -11.88
C PHE A 14 0.49 8.18 -10.78
N GLN A 15 1.50 9.05 -10.77
CA GLN A 15 2.55 9.03 -9.74
C GLN A 15 2.00 9.23 -8.34
N MET A 16 1.06 10.17 -8.16
CA MET A 16 0.41 10.42 -6.87
C MET A 16 -0.36 9.18 -6.41
N MET A 17 -1.17 8.57 -7.27
CA MET A 17 -1.89 7.33 -6.94
C MET A 17 -0.94 6.21 -6.51
N VAL A 18 0.19 6.03 -7.21
CA VAL A 18 1.20 5.03 -6.84
C VAL A 18 1.79 5.32 -5.46
N GLN A 19 2.08 6.58 -5.15
CA GLN A 19 2.59 6.98 -3.83
C GLN A 19 1.56 6.70 -2.72
N ASP A 20 0.29 7.04 -2.95
CA ASP A 20 -0.80 6.77 -2.01
C ASP A 20 -0.97 5.27 -1.78
N TYR A 21 -0.91 4.46 -2.85
CA TYR A 21 -0.97 3.01 -2.75
C TYR A 21 0.20 2.43 -1.93
N ILE A 22 1.42 2.93 -2.16
CA ILE A 22 2.60 2.53 -1.37
C ILE A 22 2.41 2.89 0.10
N HIS A 23 1.87 4.08 0.40
CA HIS A 23 1.60 4.50 1.77
C HIS A 23 0.58 3.58 2.45
N PHE A 24 -0.60 3.43 1.84
CA PHE A 24 -1.66 2.54 2.32
C PHE A 24 -1.12 1.13 2.57
N PHE A 25 -0.39 0.56 1.60
CA PHE A 25 0.11 -0.80 1.72
C PHE A 25 1.08 -0.94 2.91
N ASN A 26 1.94 0.04 3.17
CA ASN A 26 2.94 -0.06 4.22
C ASN A 26 2.40 0.25 5.62
N TYR A 27 1.49 1.22 5.73
CA TYR A 27 1.14 1.84 7.01
C TYR A 27 -0.32 1.69 7.43
N GLU A 28 -1.22 1.28 6.53
CA GLU A 28 -2.65 1.22 6.85
C GLU A 28 -3.24 -0.17 6.62
N ARG A 29 -2.71 -0.90 5.64
CA ARG A 29 -3.23 -2.22 5.27
C ARG A 29 -3.10 -3.20 6.43
N VAL A 30 -4.24 -3.66 6.94
CA VAL A 30 -4.28 -4.74 7.94
C VAL A 30 -4.63 -6.07 7.27
N SER A 31 -3.92 -7.15 7.65
CA SER A 31 -4.14 -8.50 7.13
C SER A 31 -4.17 -9.52 8.26
N LEU A 32 -4.93 -10.61 8.08
CA LEU A 32 -4.86 -11.76 8.99
C LEU A 32 -3.45 -12.36 9.05
N LYS A 33 -2.68 -12.28 7.95
CA LYS A 33 -1.28 -12.76 7.91
C LYS A 33 -0.35 -11.96 8.82
N THR A 34 -0.64 -10.67 9.01
CA THR A 34 0.14 -9.78 9.88
C THR A 34 -0.42 -9.72 11.30
N LYS A 35 -1.33 -10.64 11.67
CA LYS A 35 -1.95 -10.69 13.01
C LYS A 35 -2.57 -9.36 13.43
N GLY A 36 -3.15 -8.61 12.48
CA GLY A 36 -3.75 -7.30 12.76
C GLY A 36 -2.78 -6.11 12.70
N MET A 37 -1.47 -6.33 12.55
CA MET A 37 -0.48 -5.26 12.37
C MET A 37 -0.43 -4.76 10.93
N THR A 38 0.03 -3.52 10.75
CA THR A 38 0.45 -3.02 9.44
C THR A 38 1.73 -3.73 8.98
N PRO A 39 2.10 -3.74 7.69
CA PRO A 39 3.32 -4.40 7.22
C PRO A 39 4.61 -3.81 7.79
N VAL A 40 4.64 -2.52 8.13
CA VAL A 40 5.78 -1.92 8.84
C VAL A 40 5.86 -2.42 10.28
N GLU A 41 4.77 -2.38 11.03
CA GLU A 41 4.72 -2.86 12.41
C GLU A 41 5.06 -4.34 12.51
N TYR A 42 4.54 -5.17 11.60
CA TYR A 42 4.84 -6.59 11.57
C TYR A 42 6.35 -6.87 11.37
N ARG A 43 7.00 -6.13 10.46
CA ARG A 43 8.46 -6.24 10.25
C ARG A 43 9.23 -5.84 11.50
N ASN A 44 8.86 -4.73 12.12
CA ASN A 44 9.51 -4.27 13.35
C ASN A 44 9.36 -5.28 14.48
N HIS A 45 8.14 -5.79 14.69
CA HIS A 45 7.86 -6.84 15.68
C HIS A 45 8.68 -8.11 15.42
N ALA A 46 8.76 -8.57 14.17
CA ALA A 46 9.53 -9.77 13.79
C ALA A 46 11.05 -9.61 13.95
N MET A 47 11.58 -8.38 13.93
CA MET A 47 13.00 -8.12 14.19
C MET A 47 13.33 -8.06 15.68
N THR A 48 12.34 -7.80 16.54
CA THR A 48 12.51 -7.69 18.00
C THR A 48 12.14 -8.95 18.77
N ALA A 49 11.38 -9.86 18.15
CA ALA A 49 10.92 -11.13 18.73
C ALA A 49 11.92 -12.26 18.45
#